data_AF-A0A7S0TCJ9-F1
#
_entry.id   AF-A0A7S0TCJ9-F1
#
_cell.length_a   1.000
_cell.length_b   1.000
_cell.length_c   1.000
_cell.angle_alpha   90.00
_cell.angle_beta   90.00
_cell.angle_gamma   90.00
#
_symmetry.space_group_name_H-M   'P 1'
#
loop_
_entity.id
_entity.type
_entity.pdbx_description
1 polymer ?
#
loop_
_entity_poly.entity_id
_entity_poly.type
_entity_poly.pdbx_seq_one_letter_code
_entity_poly.pdbx_strand_id
1 'polypeptide(L)'
;MDENRVELKKFIITKKLTKQPKDYPDPSKQPHVMVAMQMQKMGMSVQTGAFIEYIICTANRDGSDSGGGGSSKSIAQRAYHIKEIEKSMQNGSDGGGEDADAGTQVLHVDRTWYLEQQILPPVTRYCDPIPGADMAQIARALGLDGNKFAHLGTSGTGGGGGTRTGGADEDDLDMEDKILRITDRLKYRETCAPLKIECKHCGSSYDFSGVFDFNKMDATCGLVCATSNCKGIVCVSDKSVEDKALRQRDLACLKNGIALQIWHFIYAYYAREWICIDPTCNYKTRQLSSTGNGDKCPKIGCNSHLKETYTASQLFDQLKYFLFLFDRIEFGKILKQETANNKKWNNVTLTTTQTEILDELHAWIKKTILQKSRYYFLDSNLLFKYLGSS
;
A
#
# COMPACT_ATOMS: atom_id res chain seq x y z
N MET A 1 -24.34 -0.18 20.18
CA MET A 1 -23.90 -1.22 21.16
C MET A 1 -23.98 -0.69 22.59
N ASP A 2 -24.55 0.50 22.80
CA ASP A 2 -24.15 1.38 23.91
C ASP A 2 -25.02 1.23 25.16
N GLU A 3 -26.21 0.63 25.04
CA GLU A 3 -27.19 0.49 26.13
C GLU A 3 -27.11 -0.86 26.88
N ASN A 4 -25.99 -1.56 26.84
CA ASN A 4 -25.79 -2.87 27.48
C ASN A 4 -26.81 -3.99 27.14
N ARG A 5 -27.55 -3.86 26.04
CA ARG A 5 -28.61 -4.78 25.62
C ARG A 5 -28.12 -6.08 24.94
N VAL A 6 -26.82 -6.26 24.77
CA VAL A 6 -26.23 -7.44 24.11
C VAL A 6 -25.70 -8.39 25.17
N GLU A 7 -26.20 -9.63 25.18
CA GLU A 7 -25.79 -10.67 26.12
C GLU A 7 -24.29 -10.99 26.03
N LEU A 8 -23.66 -11.27 27.19
CA LEU A 8 -22.24 -11.61 27.30
C LEU A 8 -21.83 -12.79 26.39
N LYS A 9 -22.73 -13.76 26.18
CA LYS A 9 -22.50 -14.93 25.33
C LYS A 9 -22.18 -14.56 23.87
N LYS A 10 -22.67 -13.41 23.38
CA LYS A 10 -22.43 -12.96 22.00
C LYS A 10 -21.05 -12.34 21.78
N PHE A 11 -20.29 -12.10 22.85
CA PHE A 11 -18.92 -11.58 22.78
C PHE A 11 -17.84 -12.68 22.86
N ILE A 12 -18.25 -13.94 23.04
CA ILE A 12 -17.31 -15.07 23.18
C ILE A 12 -16.58 -15.28 21.85
N ILE A 13 -15.24 -15.26 21.92
CA ILE A 13 -14.36 -15.67 20.83
C ILE A 13 -13.76 -17.03 21.18
N THR A 14 -13.89 -17.98 20.26
CA THR A 14 -13.38 -19.34 20.45
C THR A 14 -12.18 -19.62 19.55
N LYS A 15 -11.06 -20.07 20.11
CA LYS A 15 -9.87 -20.50 19.36
C LYS A 15 -9.32 -21.83 19.87
N LYS A 16 -8.84 -22.66 18.95
CA LYS A 16 -8.26 -23.98 19.25
C LYS A 16 -6.78 -23.87 19.61
N LEU A 17 -6.33 -24.52 20.69
CA LEU A 17 -4.90 -24.71 20.94
C LEU A 17 -4.31 -25.74 19.99
N THR A 18 -3.18 -25.40 19.40
CA THR A 18 -2.39 -26.28 18.53
C THR A 18 -1.18 -26.87 19.23
N LYS A 19 -0.75 -26.29 20.36
CA LYS A 19 0.34 -26.77 21.23
C LYS A 19 -0.07 -26.68 22.70
N GLN A 20 0.76 -27.17 23.63
CA GLN A 20 0.52 -26.88 25.05
C GLN A 20 0.75 -25.38 25.31
N PRO A 21 0.02 -24.76 26.26
CA PRO A 21 0.15 -23.32 26.52
C PRO A 21 1.59 -22.85 26.75
N LYS A 22 2.42 -23.68 27.40
CA LYS A 22 3.83 -23.38 27.71
C LYS A 22 4.78 -23.41 26.49
N ASP A 23 4.39 -24.10 25.41
CA ASP A 23 5.22 -24.31 24.22
C ASP A 23 5.00 -23.23 23.14
N TYR A 24 4.21 -22.20 23.44
CA TYR A 24 3.99 -21.08 22.55
C TYR A 24 5.14 -20.06 22.66
N PRO A 25 5.75 -19.63 21.54
CA PRO A 25 6.91 -18.73 21.55
C PRO A 25 6.57 -17.32 22.06
N ASP A 26 5.34 -16.84 21.87
CA ASP A 26 4.88 -15.51 22.29
C ASP A 26 3.46 -15.59 22.92
N PRO A 27 3.31 -16.04 24.18
CA PRO A 27 2.01 -16.12 24.85
C PRO A 27 1.34 -14.74 24.96
N SER A 28 2.14 -13.73 25.27
CA SER A 28 1.69 -12.35 25.47
C SER A 28 1.11 -11.68 24.22
N LYS A 29 1.20 -12.27 23.01
CA LYS A 29 0.54 -11.75 21.79
C LYS A 29 -0.72 -12.51 21.42
N GLN A 30 -1.02 -13.62 22.09
CA GLN A 30 -2.10 -14.54 21.75
C GLN A 30 -3.13 -14.64 22.87
N PRO A 31 -4.32 -14.00 22.73
CA PRO A 31 -5.37 -13.99 23.75
C PRO A 31 -5.75 -15.38 24.28
N HIS A 32 -6.05 -16.31 23.38
CA HIS A 32 -6.42 -17.69 23.72
C HIS A 32 -5.34 -18.47 24.49
N VAL A 33 -4.06 -18.18 24.27
CA VAL A 33 -2.95 -18.82 25.00
C VAL A 33 -2.83 -18.25 26.41
N MET A 34 -2.97 -16.93 26.57
CA MET A 34 -2.99 -16.27 27.88
C MET A 34 -4.15 -16.76 28.74
N VAL A 35 -5.36 -16.84 28.16
CA VAL A 35 -6.53 -17.38 28.87
C VAL A 35 -6.32 -18.85 29.22
N ALA A 36 -5.77 -19.66 28.31
CA ALA A 36 -5.45 -21.06 28.60
C ALA A 36 -4.46 -21.23 29.77
N MET A 37 -3.41 -20.41 29.84
CA MET A 37 -2.49 -20.39 30.97
C MET A 37 -3.19 -20.00 32.28
N GLN A 38 -4.12 -19.05 32.23
CA GLN A 38 -4.89 -18.68 33.41
C GLN A 38 -5.86 -19.78 33.84
N MET A 39 -6.52 -20.44 32.89
CA MET A 39 -7.41 -21.56 33.18
C MET A 39 -6.66 -22.69 33.89
N GLN A 40 -5.40 -22.96 33.51
CA GLN A 40 -4.53 -23.91 34.22
C GLN A 40 -4.23 -23.45 35.65
N LYS A 41 -3.97 -22.15 35.88
CA LYS A 41 -3.78 -21.59 37.24
C LYS A 41 -5.05 -21.69 38.10
N MET A 42 -6.22 -21.64 37.47
CA MET A 42 -7.53 -21.81 38.13
C MET A 42 -7.90 -23.27 38.37
N GLY A 43 -6.99 -24.22 38.09
CA GLY A 43 -7.24 -25.66 38.26
C GLY A 43 -8.14 -26.28 37.19
N MET A 44 -8.42 -25.56 36.09
CA MET A 44 -9.15 -26.12 34.95
C MET A 44 -8.20 -26.89 34.03
N SER A 45 -8.58 -28.10 33.64
CA SER A 45 -7.78 -28.92 32.72
C SER A 45 -7.81 -28.34 31.31
N VAL A 46 -6.66 -27.90 30.81
CA VAL A 46 -6.49 -27.45 29.42
C VAL A 46 -5.53 -28.38 28.70
N GLN A 47 -6.02 -29.04 27.65
CA GLN A 47 -5.27 -29.96 26.81
C GLN A 47 -4.97 -29.35 25.43
N THR A 48 -3.95 -29.88 24.76
CA THR A 48 -3.67 -29.55 23.36
C THR A 48 -4.85 -29.98 22.50
N GLY A 49 -5.28 -29.12 21.58
CA GLY A 49 -6.48 -29.36 20.76
C GLY A 49 -7.78 -28.87 21.38
N ALA A 50 -7.78 -28.39 22.63
CA ALA A 50 -8.97 -27.82 23.26
C ALA A 50 -9.36 -26.46 22.64
N PHE A 51 -10.65 -26.18 22.65
CA PHE A 51 -11.21 -24.87 22.28
C PHE A 51 -11.26 -23.97 23.52
N ILE A 52 -10.66 -22.80 23.41
CA ILE A 52 -10.64 -21.80 24.48
C ILE A 52 -11.53 -20.64 24.10
N GLU A 53 -12.43 -20.35 25.02
CA GLU A 53 -13.37 -19.25 24.96
C GLU A 53 -12.82 -18.08 25.77
N TYR A 54 -12.82 -16.90 25.16
CA TYR A 54 -12.39 -15.68 25.82
C TYR A 54 -13.19 -14.47 25.34
N ILE A 55 -13.25 -13.45 26.20
CA ILE A 55 -13.85 -12.15 25.93
C ILE A 55 -12.79 -11.07 26.19
N ILE A 56 -12.80 -10.02 25.37
CA ILE A 56 -11.90 -8.87 25.53
C ILE A 56 -12.56 -7.81 26.41
N CYS A 57 -11.83 -7.38 27.45
CA CYS A 57 -12.26 -6.38 28.41
C CYS A 57 -11.45 -5.07 28.31
N THR A 58 -11.92 -4.02 28.97
CA THR A 58 -11.24 -2.71 29.05
C THR A 58 -10.08 -2.75 30.04
N ALA A 59 -10.27 -3.43 31.17
CA ALA A 59 -9.26 -3.59 32.20
C ALA A 59 -8.16 -4.56 31.76
N ASN A 60 -6.93 -4.25 32.18
CA ASN A 60 -5.80 -5.16 32.01
C ASN A 60 -5.65 -6.07 33.24
N ARG A 61 -5.05 -7.25 33.07
CA ARG A 61 -4.76 -8.20 34.16
C ARG A 61 -3.83 -7.63 35.23
N ASP A 62 -3.05 -6.59 34.91
CA ASP A 62 -2.15 -5.89 35.83
C ASP A 62 -2.84 -4.74 36.62
N GLY A 63 -4.16 -4.60 36.54
CA GLY A 63 -4.94 -3.59 37.29
C GLY A 63 -4.85 -2.16 36.73
N SER A 64 -4.09 -1.93 35.65
CA SER A 64 -4.09 -0.64 34.94
C SER A 64 -5.33 -0.52 34.05
N ASP A 65 -6.15 0.51 34.26
CA ASP A 65 -7.26 0.81 33.37
C ASP A 65 -6.74 1.34 32.03
N SER A 66 -7.14 0.69 30.95
CA SER A 66 -6.83 1.14 29.60
C SER A 66 -7.94 2.11 29.20
N GLY A 67 -7.97 3.30 29.82
CA GLY A 67 -8.95 4.33 29.52
C GLY A 67 -9.11 4.46 28.00
N GLY A 68 -10.37 4.35 27.52
CA GLY A 68 -10.80 3.89 26.18
C GLY A 68 -10.25 4.60 24.94
N GLY A 69 -8.93 4.65 24.81
CA GLY A 69 -8.21 5.31 23.74
C GLY A 69 -6.77 4.81 23.69
N GLY A 70 -6.54 3.73 22.95
CA GLY A 70 -5.24 3.45 22.33
C GLY A 70 -4.04 3.26 23.28
N SER A 71 -4.16 2.48 24.35
CA SER A 71 -2.96 2.00 25.05
C SER A 71 -2.31 0.85 24.26
N SER A 72 -1.04 1.01 23.92
CA SER A 72 -0.17 0.09 23.18
C SER A 72 0.23 -1.17 23.96
N LYS A 73 -0.62 -1.65 24.87
CA LYS A 73 -0.44 -2.93 25.57
C LYS A 73 -1.20 -4.05 24.88
N SER A 74 -0.66 -5.26 24.96
CA SER A 74 -1.13 -6.39 24.15
C SER A 74 -2.57 -6.79 24.47
N ILE A 75 -3.39 -6.92 23.41
CA ILE A 75 -4.76 -7.47 23.45
C ILE A 75 -4.87 -8.77 24.24
N ALA A 76 -3.80 -9.56 24.31
CA ALA A 76 -3.78 -10.82 25.03
C ALA A 76 -3.88 -10.65 26.55
N GLN A 77 -3.39 -9.53 27.10
CA GLN A 77 -3.47 -9.27 28.54
C GLN A 77 -4.87 -8.80 28.97
N ARG A 78 -5.69 -8.38 28.01
CA ARG A 78 -7.07 -7.90 28.20
C ARG A 78 -8.12 -8.98 27.94
N ALA A 79 -7.67 -10.22 27.74
CA ALA A 79 -8.52 -11.37 27.46
C ALA A 79 -8.83 -12.17 28.75
N TYR A 80 -10.12 -12.47 28.95
CA TYR A 80 -10.63 -13.16 30.13
C TYR A 80 -11.58 -14.28 29.75
N HIS A 81 -11.61 -15.34 30.55
CA HIS A 81 -12.63 -16.37 30.42
C HIS A 81 -13.97 -15.88 30.98
N ILE A 82 -15.11 -16.35 30.43
CA ILE A 82 -16.45 -15.90 30.84
C ILE A 82 -16.70 -16.05 32.35
N LYS A 83 -16.26 -17.17 32.94
CA LYS A 83 -16.35 -17.42 34.40
C LYS A 83 -15.61 -16.39 35.25
N GLU A 84 -14.51 -15.81 34.74
CA GLU A 84 -13.77 -14.76 35.46
C GLU A 84 -14.58 -13.47 35.50
N ILE A 85 -15.24 -13.15 34.38
CA ILE A 85 -16.11 -11.97 34.25
C ILE A 85 -17.35 -12.12 35.12
N GLU A 86 -18.03 -13.28 35.06
CA GLU A 86 -19.19 -13.59 35.90
C GLU A 86 -18.86 -13.49 37.40
N LYS A 87 -17.70 -14.03 37.82
CA LYS A 87 -17.24 -13.92 39.21
C LYS A 87 -16.94 -12.49 39.63
N SER A 88 -16.36 -11.68 38.74
CA SER A 88 -16.10 -10.25 39.01
C SER A 88 -17.40 -9.42 39.12
N MET A 89 -18.47 -9.82 38.41
CA MET A 89 -19.77 -9.16 38.50
C MET A 89 -20.54 -9.55 39.76
N GLN A 90 -20.49 -10.83 40.18
CA GLN A 90 -21.13 -11.31 41.41
C GLN A 90 -20.53 -10.67 42.67
N ASN A 91 -19.20 -10.57 42.73
CA ASN A 91 -18.50 -9.94 43.86
C ASN A 91 -18.72 -8.42 43.96
N GLY A 92 -19.25 -7.77 42.91
CA GLY A 92 -19.54 -6.34 42.89
C GLY A 92 -20.98 -5.98 43.27
N SER A 93 -21.90 -6.96 43.35
CA SER A 93 -23.32 -6.74 43.65
C SER A 93 -23.73 -7.03 45.11
N ASP A 94 -22.90 -7.75 45.88
CA ASP A 94 -23.13 -7.96 47.31
C ASP A 94 -22.41 -6.87 48.11
N GLY A 95 -23.18 -5.91 48.62
CA GLY A 95 -22.67 -4.82 49.46
C GLY A 95 -22.21 -5.31 50.84
N GLY A 96 -21.02 -4.86 51.25
CA GLY A 96 -20.62 -4.72 52.66
C GLY A 96 -20.17 -6.00 53.38
N GLY A 97 -19.00 -6.53 53.03
CA GLY A 97 -18.21 -7.40 53.91
C GLY A 97 -16.90 -6.71 54.29
N GLU A 98 -16.61 -6.60 55.58
CA GLU A 98 -15.54 -5.77 56.18
C GLU A 98 -14.09 -6.26 55.91
N ASP A 99 -13.89 -7.24 55.02
CA ASP A 99 -12.58 -7.78 54.64
C ASP A 99 -12.35 -7.75 53.11
N ALA A 100 -12.76 -6.67 52.44
CA ALA A 100 -12.57 -6.50 51.00
C ALA A 100 -11.11 -6.13 50.66
N ASP A 101 -10.34 -7.12 50.24
CA ASP A 101 -9.01 -6.94 49.63
C ASP A 101 -9.11 -5.96 48.43
N ALA A 102 -8.35 -4.87 48.51
CA ALA A 102 -8.56 -3.59 47.80
C ALA A 102 -8.24 -3.60 46.29
N GLY A 103 -8.47 -4.70 45.58
CA GLY A 103 -8.00 -4.88 44.20
C GLY A 103 -8.96 -5.51 43.18
N THR A 104 -10.18 -5.92 43.55
CA THR A 104 -11.08 -6.61 42.60
C THR A 104 -11.90 -5.63 41.77
N GLN A 105 -11.32 -5.14 40.66
CA GLN A 105 -12.00 -4.29 39.68
C GLN A 105 -13.06 -5.07 38.89
N VAL A 106 -14.27 -4.50 38.74
CA VAL A 106 -15.34 -5.06 37.90
C VAL A 106 -14.90 -5.05 36.43
N LEU A 107 -14.92 -6.22 35.78
CA LEU A 107 -14.49 -6.37 34.39
C LEU A 107 -15.61 -5.96 33.42
N HIS A 108 -15.36 -4.92 32.63
CA HIS A 108 -16.25 -4.48 31.55
C HIS A 108 -15.74 -4.93 30.17
N VAL A 109 -16.64 -5.36 29.30
CA VAL A 109 -16.33 -5.75 27.91
C VAL A 109 -15.93 -4.51 27.09
N ASP A 110 -14.84 -4.60 26.33
CA ASP A 110 -14.43 -3.51 25.42
C ASP A 110 -15.24 -3.55 24.11
N ARG A 111 -16.38 -2.86 24.13
CA ARG A 111 -17.31 -2.77 22.99
C ARG A 111 -16.69 -2.07 21.79
N THR A 112 -15.89 -1.04 22.02
CA THR A 112 -15.22 -0.29 20.96
C THR A 112 -14.30 -1.21 20.18
N TRP A 113 -13.54 -2.06 20.87
CA TRP A 113 -12.70 -3.07 20.22
C TRP A 113 -13.51 -4.07 19.37
N TYR A 114 -14.65 -4.57 19.86
CA TYR A 114 -15.48 -5.48 19.06
C TYR A 114 -16.08 -4.77 17.83
N LEU A 115 -16.53 -3.53 17.97
CA LEU A 115 -17.02 -2.74 16.85
C LEU A 115 -15.92 -2.54 15.80
N GLU A 116 -14.72 -2.15 16.21
CA GLU A 116 -13.59 -1.87 15.32
C GLU A 116 -13.00 -3.13 14.66
N GLN A 117 -12.83 -4.21 15.43
CA GLN A 117 -12.04 -5.38 15.02
C GLN A 117 -12.88 -6.60 14.60
N GLN A 118 -14.16 -6.66 14.98
CA GLN A 118 -15.02 -7.82 14.68
C GLN A 118 -16.23 -7.45 13.82
N ILE A 119 -16.84 -6.28 14.00
CA ILE A 119 -18.06 -5.89 13.27
C ILE A 119 -17.74 -5.05 12.04
N LEU A 120 -16.90 -4.03 12.16
CA LEU A 120 -16.56 -3.13 11.07
C LEU A 120 -15.96 -3.89 9.87
N PRO A 121 -14.96 -4.79 9.99
CA PRO A 121 -14.35 -5.42 8.82
C PRO A 121 -15.33 -6.30 7.99
N PRO A 122 -16.17 -7.16 8.60
CA PRO A 122 -17.19 -7.89 7.86
C PRO A 122 -18.27 -6.99 7.25
N VAL A 123 -18.77 -5.98 8.00
CA VAL A 123 -19.81 -5.06 7.50
C VAL A 123 -19.29 -4.24 6.32
N THR A 124 -18.06 -3.73 6.40
CA THR A 124 -17.41 -3.07 5.26
C THR A 124 -17.31 -4.01 4.07
N ARG A 125 -16.91 -5.27 4.26
CA ARG A 125 -16.87 -6.25 3.15
C ARG A 125 -18.24 -6.55 2.55
N TYR A 126 -19.30 -6.55 3.35
CA TYR A 126 -20.67 -6.75 2.86
C TYR A 126 -21.23 -5.53 2.13
N CYS A 127 -20.82 -4.33 2.55
CA CYS A 127 -21.25 -3.07 1.97
C CYS A 127 -20.32 -2.57 0.84
N ASP A 128 -19.17 -3.22 0.64
CA ASP A 128 -18.21 -2.94 -0.45
C ASP A 128 -18.88 -2.85 -1.84
N PRO A 129 -19.85 -3.72 -2.20
CA PRO A 129 -20.52 -3.65 -3.50
C PRO A 129 -21.57 -2.53 -3.61
N ILE A 130 -21.77 -1.71 -2.57
CA ILE A 130 -22.78 -0.65 -2.57
C ILE A 130 -22.10 0.66 -2.99
N PRO A 131 -22.47 1.25 -4.14
CA PRO A 131 -21.85 2.48 -4.63
C PRO A 131 -21.98 3.63 -3.62
N GLY A 132 -20.86 4.26 -3.28
CA GLY A 132 -20.81 5.39 -2.34
C GLY A 132 -20.73 5.02 -0.86
N ALA A 133 -20.71 3.73 -0.50
CA ALA A 133 -20.51 3.28 0.87
C ALA A 133 -19.01 3.29 1.23
N ASP A 134 -18.57 4.35 1.90
CA ASP A 134 -17.19 4.48 2.39
C ASP A 134 -17.05 3.85 3.79
N MET A 135 -15.90 3.21 4.07
CA MET A 135 -15.55 2.66 5.38
C MET A 135 -15.67 3.71 6.49
N ALA A 136 -15.35 4.99 6.22
CA ALA A 136 -15.53 6.07 7.18
C ALA A 136 -17.00 6.45 7.42
N GLN A 137 -17.89 6.22 6.45
CA GLN A 137 -19.35 6.38 6.65
C GLN A 137 -19.92 5.23 7.49
N ILE A 138 -19.51 3.99 7.20
CA ILE A 138 -19.91 2.80 7.96
C ILE A 138 -19.40 2.89 9.41
N ALA A 139 -18.15 3.31 9.61
CA ALA A 139 -17.58 3.54 10.94
C ALA A 139 -18.38 4.60 11.72
N ARG A 140 -18.74 5.73 11.09
CA ARG A 140 -19.61 6.75 11.71
C ARG A 140 -20.99 6.20 12.07
N ALA A 141 -21.58 5.39 11.20
CA ALA A 141 -22.87 4.75 11.47
C ALA A 141 -22.81 3.75 12.65
N LEU A 142 -21.65 3.12 12.86
CA LEU A 142 -21.38 2.24 14.01
C LEU A 142 -21.02 3.00 15.29
N GLY A 143 -20.98 4.34 15.26
CA GLY A 143 -20.61 5.19 16.41
C GLY A 143 -19.10 5.29 16.66
N LEU A 144 -18.27 4.94 15.67
CA LEU A 144 -16.82 5.06 15.70
C LEU A 144 -16.35 6.36 15.05
N ASP A 145 -15.14 6.79 15.39
CA ASP A 145 -14.50 7.97 14.78
C ASP A 145 -14.06 7.67 13.34
N GLY A 146 -14.82 8.14 12.36
CA GLY A 146 -14.57 7.92 10.93
C GLY A 146 -13.20 8.42 10.46
N ASN A 147 -12.59 9.42 11.11
CA ASN A 147 -11.28 9.94 10.71
C ASN A 147 -10.15 8.94 10.97
N LYS A 148 -10.30 8.04 11.94
CA LYS A 148 -9.32 6.96 12.21
C LYS A 148 -9.31 5.90 11.10
N PHE A 149 -10.42 5.75 10.39
CA PHE A 149 -10.63 4.70 9.39
C PHE A 149 -10.57 5.22 7.95
N ALA A 150 -10.60 6.55 7.75
CA ALA A 150 -10.44 7.19 6.44
C ALA A 150 -9.14 6.80 5.72
N HIS A 151 -8.04 6.63 6.47
CA HIS A 151 -6.75 6.20 5.91
C HIS A 151 -6.65 4.68 5.64
N LEU A 152 -7.51 3.86 6.24
CA LEU A 152 -7.55 2.41 6.00
C LEU A 152 -8.37 2.05 4.75
N GLY A 153 -9.35 2.88 4.36
CA GLY A 153 -10.16 2.70 3.15
C GLY A 153 -9.42 2.94 1.83
N THR A 154 -8.28 3.62 1.85
CA THR A 154 -7.49 3.97 0.64
C THR A 154 -6.21 3.14 0.48
N SER A 155 -5.98 2.13 1.33
CA SER A 155 -4.79 1.27 1.27
C SER A 155 -5.16 -0.21 1.33
N GLY A 156 -5.68 -0.77 0.24
CA GLY A 156 -5.84 -2.22 0.18
C GLY A 156 -6.77 -2.83 -0.86
N THR A 157 -6.86 -2.33 -2.09
CA THR A 157 -7.57 -3.04 -3.17
C THR A 157 -6.73 -3.05 -4.45
N GLY A 158 -5.82 -4.01 -4.49
CA GLY A 158 -5.09 -4.41 -5.69
C GLY A 158 -5.07 -5.94 -5.79
N GLY A 159 -6.14 -6.51 -6.34
CA GLY A 159 -6.16 -7.81 -7.00
C GLY A 159 -6.44 -9.06 -6.14
N GLY A 160 -7.59 -9.71 -6.39
CA GLY A 160 -7.86 -11.07 -5.94
C GLY A 160 -9.33 -11.48 -6.01
N GLY A 161 -9.94 -11.43 -7.21
CA GLY A 161 -11.32 -11.85 -7.44
C GLY A 161 -11.49 -13.37 -7.54
N GLY A 162 -12.67 -13.83 -7.11
CA GLY A 162 -13.15 -15.20 -7.28
C GLY A 162 -14.69 -15.28 -7.30
N THR A 163 -15.27 -14.90 -8.45
CA THR A 163 -16.55 -15.36 -9.08
C THR A 163 -17.84 -15.18 -8.23
N ARG A 164 -18.92 -14.51 -8.69
CA ARG A 164 -19.79 -14.85 -9.84
C ARG A 164 -20.74 -13.68 -10.23
N THR A 165 -20.86 -13.49 -11.56
CA THR A 165 -22.03 -13.03 -12.36
C THR A 165 -22.70 -11.67 -12.11
N GLY A 166 -22.40 -10.73 -13.01
CA GLY A 166 -23.42 -10.01 -13.80
C GLY A 166 -23.84 -8.62 -13.32
N GLY A 167 -23.40 -7.59 -14.03
CA GLY A 167 -23.92 -6.21 -13.92
C GLY A 167 -22.79 -5.21 -14.08
N ALA A 168 -22.77 -4.49 -15.19
CA ALA A 168 -21.81 -3.44 -15.50
C ALA A 168 -21.89 -2.31 -14.46
N ASP A 169 -20.80 -1.52 -14.35
CA ASP A 169 -20.72 -0.16 -13.77
C ASP A 169 -19.66 0.04 -12.65
N GLU A 170 -18.88 -0.98 -12.26
CA GLU A 170 -17.76 -0.82 -11.30
C GLU A 170 -16.38 -0.56 -11.94
N ASP A 171 -16.25 -0.70 -13.26
CA ASP A 171 -14.98 -0.48 -13.97
C ASP A 171 -14.71 1.01 -14.29
N ASP A 172 -15.70 1.90 -14.27
CA ASP A 172 -15.53 3.28 -14.77
C ASP A 172 -14.74 4.18 -13.80
N LEU A 173 -14.85 3.98 -12.49
CA LEU A 173 -14.08 4.77 -11.50
C LEU A 173 -12.60 4.33 -11.41
N ASP A 174 -12.33 3.02 -11.54
CA ASP A 174 -10.96 2.50 -11.62
C ASP A 174 -10.35 2.76 -13.01
N MET A 175 -11.17 2.95 -14.04
CA MET A 175 -10.74 3.42 -15.36
C MET A 175 -10.40 4.92 -15.34
N GLU A 176 -11.22 5.78 -14.72
CA GLU A 176 -10.91 7.20 -14.54
C GLU A 176 -9.61 7.38 -13.73
N ASP A 177 -9.39 6.59 -12.68
CA ASP A 177 -8.17 6.69 -11.88
C ASP A 177 -6.94 6.09 -12.60
N LYS A 178 -7.12 5.13 -13.51
CA LYS A 178 -6.09 4.64 -14.46
C LYS A 178 -5.84 5.59 -15.63
N ILE A 179 -6.84 6.36 -16.06
CA ILE A 179 -6.75 7.44 -17.06
C ILE A 179 -6.13 8.70 -16.42
N LEU A 180 -6.33 8.93 -15.11
CA LEU A 180 -5.69 10.01 -14.34
C LEU A 180 -4.24 9.70 -13.97
N ARG A 181 -3.84 8.42 -13.91
CA ARG A 181 -2.40 8.01 -13.83
C ARG A 181 -1.56 8.59 -14.98
N ILE A 182 -2.17 9.06 -16.06
CA ILE A 182 -1.45 9.59 -17.22
C ILE A 182 -0.91 11.01 -16.96
N THR A 183 -1.46 11.77 -16.01
CA THR A 183 -1.29 13.24 -16.00
C THR A 183 -0.74 13.81 -14.68
N ASP A 184 -0.73 13.05 -13.58
CA ASP A 184 -0.34 13.59 -12.28
C ASP A 184 1.15 13.35 -11.95
N ARG A 185 1.93 14.43 -11.98
CA ARG A 185 3.36 14.48 -11.60
C ARG A 185 3.60 13.99 -10.17
N LEU A 186 2.67 14.23 -9.24
CA LEU A 186 2.85 13.88 -7.82
C LEU A 186 2.71 12.36 -7.60
N LYS A 187 1.74 11.72 -8.26
CA LYS A 187 1.50 10.26 -8.15
C LYS A 187 2.71 9.45 -8.65
N TYR A 188 3.37 9.88 -9.71
CA TYR A 188 4.62 9.26 -10.17
C TYR A 188 5.76 9.39 -9.16
N ARG A 189 5.85 10.52 -8.43
CA ARG A 189 6.92 10.75 -7.44
C ARG A 189 6.80 9.83 -6.23
N GLU A 190 5.58 9.44 -5.86
CA GLU A 190 5.33 8.53 -4.74
C GLU A 190 5.54 7.06 -5.12
N THR A 191 5.27 6.70 -6.38
CA THR A 191 5.22 5.30 -6.82
C THR A 191 6.46 4.85 -7.60
N CYS A 192 7.13 5.75 -8.30
CA CYS A 192 8.25 5.44 -9.20
C CYS A 192 9.58 5.95 -8.66
N ALA A 193 10.65 5.22 -8.97
CA ALA A 193 12.01 5.63 -8.64
C ALA A 193 12.48 6.75 -9.59
N PRO A 194 13.22 7.77 -9.09
CA PRO A 194 13.67 8.90 -9.89
C PRO A 194 14.71 8.48 -10.93
N LEU A 195 14.68 9.14 -12.10
CA LEU A 195 15.72 8.98 -13.12
C LEU A 195 17.00 9.71 -12.68
N LYS A 196 18.12 9.00 -12.57
CA LYS A 196 19.41 9.60 -12.21
C LYS A 196 20.22 9.92 -13.44
N ILE A 197 20.77 11.13 -13.55
CA ILE A 197 21.64 11.52 -14.66
C ILE A 197 22.98 11.98 -14.10
N GLU A 198 24.05 11.51 -14.74
CA GLU A 198 25.43 11.92 -14.47
C GLU A 198 25.89 12.88 -15.58
N CYS A 199 26.30 14.10 -15.21
CA CYS A 199 26.87 15.04 -16.17
C CYS A 199 28.32 14.64 -16.50
N LYS A 200 28.62 14.35 -17.77
CA LYS A 200 29.96 13.95 -18.21
C LYS A 200 30.98 15.09 -18.29
N HIS A 201 30.55 16.33 -18.09
CA HIS A 201 31.43 17.50 -18.05
C HIS A 201 31.96 17.80 -16.64
N CYS A 202 31.14 17.63 -15.60
CA CYS A 202 31.52 17.90 -14.20
C CYS A 202 31.53 16.67 -13.28
N GLY A 203 31.06 15.50 -13.75
CA GLY A 203 30.99 14.26 -12.98
C GLY A 203 29.89 14.23 -11.90
N SER A 204 29.08 15.29 -11.78
CA SER A 204 28.01 15.36 -10.78
C SER A 204 26.79 14.55 -11.21
N SER A 205 26.19 13.83 -10.26
CA SER A 205 24.96 13.06 -10.44
C SER A 205 23.79 13.73 -9.74
N TYR A 206 22.63 13.76 -10.40
CA TYR A 206 21.40 14.38 -9.88
C TYR A 206 20.17 13.59 -10.31
N ASP A 207 19.09 13.75 -9.55
CA ASP A 207 17.77 13.22 -9.89
C ASP A 207 17.11 14.16 -10.92
N PHE A 208 16.76 13.63 -12.08
CA PHE A 208 16.16 14.39 -13.17
C PHE A 208 14.70 14.69 -12.88
N SER A 209 14.38 15.96 -12.71
CA SER A 209 13.03 16.43 -12.36
C SER A 209 12.09 16.56 -13.56
N GLY A 210 12.58 16.33 -14.77
CA GLY A 210 11.85 16.40 -16.03
C GLY A 210 12.24 17.61 -16.87
N VAL A 211 11.37 18.00 -17.82
CA VAL A 211 11.59 19.13 -18.74
C VAL A 211 11.89 20.43 -17.99
N PHE A 212 11.16 20.68 -16.90
CA PHE A 212 11.36 21.82 -16.00
C PHE A 212 11.58 21.34 -14.56
N ASP A 213 12.54 21.94 -13.88
CA ASP A 213 12.80 21.67 -12.45
C ASP A 213 12.07 22.67 -11.56
N PHE A 214 10.81 22.37 -11.24
CA PHE A 214 9.97 23.19 -10.36
C PHE A 214 10.47 23.30 -8.91
N ASN A 215 11.50 22.54 -8.50
CA ASN A 215 12.10 22.71 -7.17
C ASN A 215 13.02 23.94 -7.11
N LYS A 216 13.44 24.46 -8.27
CA LYS A 216 14.25 25.68 -8.38
C LYS A 216 13.36 26.89 -8.58
N MET A 217 13.80 28.05 -8.07
CA MET A 217 13.04 29.30 -8.16
C MET A 217 12.71 29.68 -9.61
N ASP A 218 13.58 29.35 -10.57
CA ASP A 218 13.45 29.74 -11.98
C ASP A 218 12.89 28.64 -12.89
N ALA A 219 12.42 27.51 -12.32
CA ALA A 219 11.95 26.33 -13.06
C ALA A 219 12.85 25.95 -14.27
N THR A 220 14.17 25.98 -14.06
CA THR A 220 15.15 25.85 -15.15
C THR A 220 14.97 24.55 -15.93
N CYS A 221 15.26 24.59 -17.23
CA CYS A 221 15.24 23.39 -18.08
C CYS A 221 16.08 22.26 -17.45
N GLY A 222 15.52 21.05 -17.41
CA GLY A 222 16.16 19.88 -16.83
C GLY A 222 17.48 19.49 -17.50
N LEU A 223 17.74 19.95 -18.74
CA LEU A 223 19.00 19.72 -19.47
C LEU A 223 20.16 20.60 -18.99
N VAL A 224 19.91 21.54 -18.08
CA VAL A 224 20.93 22.43 -17.50
C VAL A 224 21.51 21.77 -16.26
N CYS A 225 22.83 21.64 -16.23
CA CYS A 225 23.53 21.10 -15.06
C CYS A 225 23.44 22.10 -13.89
N ALA A 226 23.19 21.60 -12.67
CA ALA A 226 23.12 22.43 -11.46
C ALA A 226 24.49 22.96 -11.01
N THR A 227 25.59 22.36 -11.48
CA THR A 227 26.96 22.79 -11.14
C THR A 227 27.28 24.12 -11.82
N SER A 228 27.76 25.11 -11.04
CA SER A 228 28.20 26.41 -11.55
C SER A 228 29.28 26.27 -12.63
N ASN A 229 29.19 27.06 -13.70
CA ASN A 229 30.12 27.07 -14.85
C ASN A 229 30.23 25.74 -15.63
N CYS A 230 29.25 24.85 -15.49
CA CYS A 230 29.19 23.63 -16.28
C CYS A 230 28.56 23.89 -17.67
N LYS A 231 29.02 23.18 -18.70
CA LYS A 231 28.50 23.28 -20.08
C LYS A 231 27.07 22.72 -20.24
N GLY A 232 26.51 22.14 -19.17
CA GLY A 232 25.18 21.52 -19.16
C GLY A 232 25.23 20.00 -19.23
N ILE A 233 24.06 19.35 -19.24
CA ILE A 233 23.95 17.90 -19.43
C ILE A 233 24.19 17.56 -20.91
N VAL A 234 23.63 18.39 -21.78
CA VAL A 234 23.78 18.32 -23.23
C VAL A 234 24.16 19.70 -23.73
N CYS A 235 25.16 19.78 -24.61
CA CYS A 235 25.55 21.03 -25.24
C CYS A 235 24.38 21.67 -26.03
N VAL A 236 23.96 22.86 -25.60
CA VAL A 236 22.86 23.64 -26.22
C VAL A 236 23.37 24.70 -27.21
N SER A 237 24.67 25.04 -27.20
CA SER A 237 25.20 26.03 -28.15
C SER A 237 25.25 25.48 -29.57
N ASP A 238 24.94 26.30 -30.56
CA ASP A 238 24.92 25.94 -31.99
C ASP A 238 25.93 26.77 -32.82
N LYS A 239 26.94 27.36 -32.16
CA LYS A 239 27.79 28.37 -32.79
C LYS A 239 28.94 27.79 -33.61
N SER A 240 29.35 26.55 -33.32
CA SER A 240 30.51 25.90 -33.95
C SER A 240 30.19 24.48 -34.45
N VAL A 241 31.03 23.96 -35.35
CA VAL A 241 30.98 22.55 -35.79
C VAL A 241 31.32 21.61 -34.61
N GLU A 242 32.20 22.04 -33.73
CA GLU A 242 32.60 21.31 -32.52
C GLU A 242 31.44 21.17 -31.53
N ASP A 243 30.58 22.20 -31.42
CA ASP A 243 29.41 22.19 -30.53
C ASP A 243 28.41 21.09 -30.95
N LYS A 244 28.21 20.90 -32.26
CA LYS A 244 27.34 19.85 -32.80
C LYS A 244 27.89 18.45 -32.51
N ALA A 245 29.20 18.26 -32.68
CA ALA A 245 29.85 16.99 -32.33
C ALA A 245 29.77 16.71 -30.82
N LEU A 246 29.95 17.74 -30.00
CA LEU A 246 29.84 17.63 -28.54
C LEU A 246 28.41 17.27 -28.12
N ARG A 247 27.39 17.92 -28.70
CA ARG A 247 25.98 17.58 -28.48
C ARG A 247 25.68 16.13 -28.83
N GLN A 248 26.14 15.65 -29.98
CA GLN A 248 25.92 14.27 -30.40
C GLN A 248 26.49 13.27 -29.39
N ARG A 249 27.70 13.54 -28.90
CA ARG A 249 28.36 12.73 -27.86
C ARG A 249 27.58 12.75 -26.55
N ASP A 250 27.21 13.94 -26.06
CA ASP A 250 26.48 14.11 -24.80
C ASP A 250 25.12 13.41 -24.86
N LEU A 251 24.41 13.53 -26.00
CA LEU A 251 23.13 12.88 -26.22
C LEU A 251 23.26 11.35 -26.26
N ALA A 252 24.32 10.82 -26.88
CA ALA A 252 24.59 9.38 -26.87
C ALA A 252 24.86 8.87 -25.44
N CYS A 253 25.65 9.61 -24.65
CA CYS A 253 25.89 9.28 -23.24
C CYS A 253 24.59 9.29 -22.43
N LEU A 254 23.74 10.31 -22.62
CA LEU A 254 22.45 10.43 -21.93
C LEU A 254 21.52 9.26 -22.30
N LYS A 255 21.38 8.95 -23.59
CA LYS A 255 20.60 7.78 -24.06
C LYS A 255 21.09 6.48 -23.46
N ASN A 256 22.40 6.28 -23.39
CA ASN A 256 22.98 5.08 -22.77
C ASN A 256 22.68 5.02 -21.25
N GLY A 257 22.79 6.14 -20.54
CA GLY A 257 22.48 6.21 -19.10
C GLY A 257 21.00 5.93 -18.80
N ILE A 258 20.09 6.44 -19.64
CA ILE A 258 18.66 6.16 -19.57
C ILE A 258 18.38 4.68 -19.88
N ALA A 259 18.99 4.14 -20.94
CA ALA A 259 18.83 2.74 -21.33
C ALA A 259 19.25 1.80 -20.19
N LEU A 260 20.41 2.03 -19.56
CA LEU A 260 20.91 1.18 -18.47
C LEU A 260 19.95 1.15 -17.28
N GLN A 261 19.37 2.29 -16.90
CA GLN A 261 18.38 2.33 -15.82
C GLN A 261 17.08 1.63 -16.21
N ILE A 262 16.64 1.76 -17.46
CA ILE A 262 15.46 1.05 -17.95
C ILE A 262 15.68 -0.46 -17.92
N TRP A 263 16.84 -0.91 -18.38
CA TRP A 263 17.23 -2.31 -18.29
C TRP A 263 17.29 -2.79 -16.84
N HIS A 264 17.78 -1.98 -15.91
CA HIS A 264 17.76 -2.32 -14.48
C HIS A 264 16.34 -2.67 -13.98
N PHE A 265 15.32 -1.86 -14.28
CA PHE A 265 13.94 -2.15 -13.89
C PHE A 265 13.34 -3.36 -14.62
N ILE A 266 13.67 -3.54 -15.89
CA ILE A 266 13.26 -4.73 -16.66
C ILE A 266 13.85 -5.99 -16.03
N TYR A 267 15.15 -5.98 -15.71
CA TYR A 267 15.82 -7.09 -15.03
C TYR A 267 15.22 -7.34 -13.64
N ALA A 268 14.92 -6.28 -12.88
CA ALA A 268 14.26 -6.42 -11.57
C ALA A 268 12.89 -7.12 -11.69
N TYR A 269 12.11 -6.81 -12.73
CA TYR A 269 10.85 -7.49 -13.00
C TYR A 269 11.02 -8.96 -13.36
N TYR A 270 11.97 -9.32 -14.21
CA TYR A 270 12.22 -10.73 -14.55
C TYR A 270 12.94 -11.51 -13.44
N ALA A 271 13.66 -10.82 -12.56
CA ALA A 271 14.30 -11.38 -11.38
C ALA A 271 13.38 -11.42 -10.15
N ARG A 272 12.16 -10.88 -10.24
CA ARG A 272 11.21 -10.74 -9.13
C ARG A 272 10.98 -12.06 -8.40
N GLU A 273 10.66 -11.93 -7.12
CA GLU A 273 10.24 -13.04 -6.28
C GLU A 273 8.72 -12.98 -6.06
N TRP A 274 8.17 -14.11 -5.65
CA TRP A 274 6.80 -14.25 -5.21
C TRP A 274 6.81 -14.47 -3.71
N ILE A 275 6.07 -13.62 -2.99
CA ILE A 275 6.00 -13.65 -1.53
C ILE A 275 4.58 -13.97 -1.08
N CYS A 276 4.46 -14.78 -0.03
CA CYS A 276 3.14 -15.07 0.53
C CYS A 276 2.52 -13.79 1.13
N ILE A 277 1.23 -13.58 0.88
CA ILE A 277 0.48 -12.43 1.38
C ILE A 277 0.28 -12.52 2.89
N ASP A 278 0.22 -13.74 3.44
CA ASP A 278 0.14 -13.95 4.89
C ASP A 278 1.47 -13.55 5.57
N PRO A 279 1.48 -12.48 6.39
CA PRO A 279 2.70 -12.00 7.04
C PRO A 279 3.27 -12.98 8.06
N THR A 280 2.48 -13.97 8.53
CA THR A 280 2.97 -15.03 9.42
C THR A 280 3.66 -16.16 8.67
N CYS A 281 3.42 -16.27 7.35
CA CYS A 281 3.98 -17.32 6.52
C CYS A 281 5.45 -17.06 6.15
N ASN A 282 5.80 -15.82 5.79
CA ASN A 282 7.14 -15.39 5.35
C ASN A 282 7.75 -16.23 4.20
N TYR A 283 6.92 -16.95 3.44
CA TYR A 283 7.37 -17.76 2.32
C TYR A 283 7.72 -16.89 1.12
N LYS A 284 8.86 -17.17 0.48
CA LYS A 284 9.33 -16.50 -0.74
C LYS A 284 9.83 -17.55 -1.74
N THR A 285 9.55 -17.35 -3.02
CA THR A 285 9.99 -18.26 -4.09
C THR A 285 10.13 -17.54 -5.42
N ARG A 286 10.97 -18.06 -6.31
CA ARG A 286 10.97 -17.69 -7.75
C ARG A 286 10.30 -18.75 -8.62
N GLN A 287 9.97 -19.91 -8.02
CA GLN A 287 9.29 -21.01 -8.68
C GLN A 287 7.80 -20.92 -8.38
N LEU A 288 7.00 -20.88 -9.45
CA LEU A 288 5.55 -20.91 -9.33
C LEU A 288 5.07 -22.35 -9.24
N SER A 289 4.08 -22.57 -8.38
CA SER A 289 3.39 -23.86 -8.29
C SER A 289 2.61 -24.13 -9.58
N SER A 290 2.34 -25.39 -9.90
CA SER A 290 1.37 -25.75 -10.94
C SER A 290 -0.08 -25.67 -10.43
N THR A 291 -0.28 -25.52 -9.11
CA THR A 291 -1.59 -25.57 -8.47
C THR A 291 -2.20 -24.18 -8.32
N GLY A 292 -3.51 -24.05 -8.54
CA GLY A 292 -4.26 -22.80 -8.31
C GLY A 292 -3.76 -21.64 -9.17
N ASN A 293 -3.66 -21.84 -10.48
CA ASN A 293 -3.09 -20.86 -11.43
C ASN A 293 -1.67 -20.37 -11.08
N GLY A 294 -0.97 -21.10 -10.20
CA GLY A 294 0.38 -20.81 -9.75
C GLY A 294 0.51 -19.76 -8.64
N ASP A 295 -0.60 -19.22 -8.14
CA ASP A 295 -0.59 -18.20 -7.10
C ASP A 295 -0.74 -18.76 -5.69
N LYS A 296 -1.01 -20.06 -5.50
CA LYS A 296 -1.18 -20.64 -4.16
C LYS A 296 0.17 -20.80 -3.45
N CYS A 297 0.23 -20.43 -2.17
CA CYS A 297 1.41 -20.65 -1.36
C CYS A 297 1.67 -22.16 -1.21
N PRO A 298 2.86 -22.68 -1.58
CA PRO A 298 3.17 -24.10 -1.48
C PRO A 298 3.60 -24.52 -0.06
N LYS A 299 3.70 -23.59 0.90
CA LYS A 299 4.10 -23.90 2.27
C LYS A 299 3.00 -24.72 2.95
N ILE A 300 3.35 -25.91 3.43
CA ILE A 300 2.42 -26.81 4.14
C ILE A 300 1.78 -26.06 5.32
N GLY A 301 0.45 -26.07 5.37
CA GLY A 301 -0.33 -25.40 6.42
C GLY A 301 -0.63 -23.92 6.14
N CYS A 302 -0.18 -23.35 5.02
CA CYS A 302 -0.58 -22.02 4.56
C CYS A 302 -1.60 -22.14 3.43
N ASN A 303 -2.77 -21.50 3.60
CA ASN A 303 -3.83 -21.45 2.58
C ASN A 303 -3.91 -20.08 1.88
N SER A 304 -2.86 -19.26 2.01
CA SER A 304 -2.80 -17.93 1.41
C SER A 304 -2.21 -17.97 0.00
N HIS A 305 -2.25 -16.84 -0.70
CA HIS A 305 -1.71 -16.69 -2.03
C HIS A 305 -0.34 -16.02 -2.00
N LEU A 306 0.37 -16.13 -3.11
CA LEU A 306 1.60 -15.45 -3.42
C LEU A 306 1.29 -14.18 -4.20
N LYS A 307 2.03 -13.11 -3.92
CA LYS A 307 2.04 -11.88 -4.68
C LYS A 307 3.44 -11.61 -5.21
N GLU A 308 3.51 -10.98 -6.37
CA GLU A 308 4.77 -10.53 -6.96
C GLU A 308 5.40 -9.43 -6.10
N THR A 309 6.73 -9.45 -5.91
CA THR A 309 7.45 -8.34 -5.27
C THR A 309 7.52 -7.10 -6.15
N TYR A 310 7.46 -7.29 -7.47
CA TYR A 310 7.49 -6.22 -8.46
C TYR A 310 6.57 -6.57 -9.62
N THR A 311 5.46 -5.86 -9.75
CA THR A 311 4.38 -6.22 -10.67
C THR A 311 4.62 -5.69 -12.08
N ALA A 312 3.93 -6.27 -13.05
CA ALA A 312 3.97 -5.77 -14.43
C ALA A 312 3.43 -4.33 -14.54
N SER A 313 2.43 -3.96 -13.72
CA SER A 313 1.91 -2.59 -13.64
C SER A 313 2.98 -1.63 -13.11
N GLN A 314 3.69 -1.99 -12.03
CA GLN A 314 4.74 -1.15 -11.46
C GLN A 314 5.89 -0.91 -12.45
N LEU A 315 6.28 -1.93 -13.22
CA LEU A 315 7.25 -1.75 -14.30
C LEU A 315 6.70 -0.81 -15.37
N PHE A 316 5.46 -1.01 -15.81
CA PHE A 316 4.86 -0.16 -16.84
C PHE A 316 4.78 1.31 -16.39
N ASP A 317 4.35 1.56 -15.15
CA ASP A 317 4.29 2.88 -14.54
C ASP A 317 5.68 3.52 -14.47
N GLN A 318 6.72 2.76 -14.11
CA GLN A 318 8.10 3.23 -14.10
C GLN A 318 8.61 3.63 -15.50
N LEU A 319 8.32 2.83 -16.52
CA LEU A 319 8.73 3.12 -17.90
C LEU A 319 7.99 4.33 -18.45
N LYS A 320 6.70 4.46 -18.11
CA LYS A 320 5.87 5.60 -18.48
C LYS A 320 6.30 6.88 -17.77
N TYR A 321 6.67 6.79 -16.50
CA TYR A 321 7.27 7.89 -15.76
C TYR A 321 8.53 8.41 -16.46
N PHE A 322 9.44 7.52 -16.86
CA PHE A 322 10.63 7.93 -17.60
C PHE A 322 10.32 8.59 -18.94
N LEU A 323 9.27 8.15 -19.65
CA LEU A 323 8.80 8.85 -20.85
C LEU A 323 8.26 10.25 -20.49
N PHE A 324 7.40 10.33 -19.49
CA PHE A 324 6.76 11.57 -19.03
C PHE A 324 7.78 12.65 -18.67
N LEU A 325 8.92 12.30 -18.06
CA LEU A 325 9.98 13.25 -17.74
C LEU A 325 10.51 14.05 -18.94
N PHE A 326 10.35 13.55 -20.16
CA PHE A 326 10.77 14.23 -21.39
C PHE A 326 9.58 14.75 -22.23
N ASP A 327 8.34 14.62 -21.75
CA ASP A 327 7.16 15.10 -22.45
C ASP A 327 6.96 16.61 -22.27
N ARG A 328 7.40 17.39 -23.26
CA ARG A 328 7.24 18.85 -23.24
C ARG A 328 5.79 19.32 -23.25
N ILE A 329 4.87 18.54 -23.82
CA ILE A 329 3.48 18.96 -23.99
C ILE A 329 2.79 18.92 -22.62
N GLU A 330 2.95 17.81 -21.90
CA GLU A 330 2.41 17.68 -20.55
C GLU A 330 3.10 18.63 -19.57
N PHE A 331 4.42 18.76 -19.61
CA PHE A 331 5.14 19.75 -18.78
C PHE A 331 4.74 21.20 -19.09
N GLY A 332 4.39 21.51 -20.33
CA GLY A 332 3.86 22.81 -20.71
C GLY A 332 2.47 23.09 -20.13
N LYS A 333 1.61 22.08 -19.98
CA LYS A 333 0.32 22.22 -19.29
C LYS A 333 0.52 22.43 -17.78
N ILE A 334 1.43 21.67 -17.17
CA ILE A 334 1.79 21.80 -15.75
C ILE A 334 2.35 23.19 -15.48
N LEU A 335 3.28 23.67 -16.32
CA LEU A 335 3.84 25.02 -16.18
C LEU A 335 2.74 26.09 -16.19
N LYS A 336 1.75 25.99 -17.09
CA LYS A 336 0.61 26.93 -17.12
C LYS A 336 -0.22 26.89 -15.85
N GLN A 337 -0.55 25.70 -15.34
CA GLN A 337 -1.31 25.54 -14.09
C GLN A 337 -0.54 26.12 -12.90
N GLU A 338 0.75 25.80 -12.82
CA GLU A 338 1.64 26.26 -11.78
C GLU A 338 1.89 27.78 -11.82
N THR A 339 1.99 28.39 -13.01
CA THR A 339 2.07 29.85 -13.17
C THR A 339 0.81 30.58 -12.72
N ALA A 340 -0.37 29.95 -12.83
CA ALA A 340 -1.62 30.52 -12.32
C ALA A 340 -1.60 30.60 -10.78
N ASN A 341 -0.94 29.65 -10.12
CA ASN A 341 -0.78 29.60 -8.67
C ASN A 341 0.43 30.41 -8.17
N ASN A 342 1.47 30.56 -8.99
CA ASN A 342 2.74 31.20 -8.62
C ASN A 342 3.33 32.04 -9.79
N LYS A 343 3.20 33.37 -9.70
CA LYS A 343 3.64 34.32 -10.74
C LYS A 343 5.15 34.33 -11.03
N LYS A 344 5.97 33.60 -10.26
CA LYS A 344 7.44 33.56 -10.41
C LYS A 344 7.91 32.84 -11.68
N TRP A 345 7.05 32.02 -12.31
CA TRP A 345 7.45 31.17 -13.45
C TRP A 345 6.98 31.67 -14.83
N ASN A 346 6.48 32.91 -14.90
CA ASN A 346 5.87 33.48 -16.12
C ASN A 346 6.80 33.63 -17.33
N ASN A 347 8.13 33.61 -17.13
CA ASN A 347 9.11 33.89 -18.17
C ASN A 347 9.98 32.67 -18.54
N VAL A 348 9.57 31.46 -18.16
CA VAL A 348 10.35 30.25 -18.41
C VAL A 348 10.06 29.73 -19.82
N THR A 349 11.06 29.84 -20.70
CA THR A 349 10.94 29.42 -22.10
C THR A 349 12.09 28.47 -22.45
N LEU A 350 11.79 27.41 -23.20
CA LEU A 350 12.80 26.50 -23.76
C LEU A 350 13.40 27.12 -25.02
N THR A 351 14.69 26.90 -25.24
CA THR A 351 15.31 27.23 -26.53
C THR A 351 14.88 26.23 -27.60
N THR A 352 15.00 26.60 -28.89
CA THR A 352 14.70 25.71 -30.01
C THR A 352 15.49 24.40 -29.91
N THR A 353 16.81 24.52 -29.65
CA THR A 353 17.70 23.37 -29.48
C THR A 353 17.30 22.47 -28.31
N GLN A 354 16.89 23.04 -27.17
CA GLN A 354 16.38 22.24 -26.03
C GLN A 354 15.11 21.48 -26.40
N THR A 355 14.21 22.10 -27.15
CA THR A 355 12.96 21.49 -27.59
C THR A 355 13.23 20.30 -28.51
N GLU A 356 14.13 20.45 -29.48
CA GLU A 356 14.53 19.38 -30.39
C GLU A 356 15.16 18.19 -29.64
N ILE A 357 16.07 18.45 -28.69
CA ILE A 357 16.72 17.41 -27.89
C ILE A 357 15.70 16.63 -27.05
N LEU A 358 14.77 17.33 -26.39
CA LEU A 358 13.73 16.71 -25.56
C LEU A 358 12.77 15.87 -26.42
N ASP A 359 12.34 16.39 -27.57
CA ASP A 359 11.49 15.66 -28.50
C ASP A 359 12.19 14.41 -29.05
N GLU A 360 13.48 14.49 -29.37
CA GLU A 360 14.28 13.35 -29.81
C GLU A 360 14.39 12.28 -28.71
N LEU A 361 14.66 12.68 -27.47
CA LEU A 361 14.74 11.76 -26.33
C LEU A 361 13.39 11.09 -26.05
N HIS A 362 12.31 11.88 -26.04
CA HIS A 362 10.96 11.38 -25.83
C HIS A 362 10.56 10.37 -26.92
N ALA A 363 10.78 10.70 -28.20
CA ALA A 363 10.51 9.80 -29.32
C ALA A 363 11.36 8.53 -29.25
N TRP A 364 12.65 8.66 -28.88
CA TRP A 364 13.56 7.53 -28.74
C TRP A 364 13.13 6.58 -27.61
N ILE A 365 12.76 7.09 -26.43
CA ILE A 365 12.25 6.25 -25.32
C ILE A 365 10.97 5.53 -25.75
N LYS A 366 10.03 6.26 -26.36
CA LYS A 366 8.76 5.72 -26.85
C LYS A 366 8.96 4.56 -27.83
N LYS A 367 9.81 4.75 -28.83
CA LYS A 367 10.10 3.75 -29.87
C LYS A 367 10.89 2.55 -29.33
N THR A 368 11.87 2.81 -28.48
CA THR A 368 12.84 1.78 -28.09
C THR A 368 12.23 0.82 -27.06
N ILE A 369 11.31 1.29 -26.22
CA ILE A 369 10.88 0.58 -25.01
C ILE A 369 9.36 0.40 -24.97
N LEU A 370 8.59 1.49 -24.97
CA LEU A 370 7.14 1.42 -24.78
C LEU A 370 6.44 0.70 -25.94
N GLN A 371 6.81 0.98 -27.18
CA GLN A 371 6.30 0.27 -28.36
C GLN A 371 6.75 -1.21 -28.44
N LYS A 372 7.63 -1.68 -27.56
CA LYS A 372 7.94 -3.11 -27.45
C LYS A 372 7.22 -3.78 -26.29
N SER A 373 6.62 -2.99 -25.38
CA SER A 373 5.86 -3.51 -24.25
C SER A 373 4.48 -3.94 -24.71
N ARG A 374 4.08 -5.17 -24.36
CA ARG A 374 2.72 -5.69 -24.63
C ARG A 374 1.63 -4.89 -23.92
N TYR A 375 1.94 -4.25 -22.79
CA TYR A 375 0.99 -3.38 -22.08
C TYR A 375 0.69 -2.06 -22.82
N TYR A 376 1.48 -1.71 -23.85
CA TYR A 376 1.25 -0.49 -24.63
C TYR A 376 0.21 -0.66 -25.75
N PHE A 377 -0.06 -1.89 -26.19
CA PHE A 377 -1.01 -2.17 -27.26
C PHE A 377 -2.17 -3.02 -26.75
N LEU A 378 -3.39 -2.50 -26.95
CA LEU A 378 -4.61 -3.27 -26.87
C LEU A 378 -4.93 -3.77 -28.28
N ASP A 379 -4.79 -5.07 -28.52
CA ASP A 379 -5.20 -5.66 -29.78
C ASP A 379 -6.73 -5.85 -29.78
N SER A 380 -7.43 -4.87 -30.36
CA SER A 380 -8.89 -4.90 -30.50
C SER A 380 -9.37 -6.15 -31.25
N ASN A 381 -8.59 -6.69 -32.19
CA ASN A 381 -8.98 -7.90 -32.91
C ASN A 381 -8.94 -9.14 -32.02
N LEU A 382 -8.01 -9.19 -31.06
CA LEU A 382 -8.00 -10.23 -30.03
C LEU A 382 -9.16 -10.06 -29.05
N LEU A 383 -9.45 -8.82 -28.67
CA LEU A 383 -10.47 -8.45 -27.68
C LEU A 383 -11.90 -8.75 -28.19
N PHE A 384 -12.15 -8.47 -29.48
CA PHE A 384 -13.44 -8.68 -30.13
C PHE A 384 -13.49 -9.92 -31.03
N LYS A 385 -12.47 -10.80 -30.95
CA LYS A 385 -12.36 -12.00 -31.80
C LYS A 385 -13.61 -12.87 -31.81
N TYR A 386 -14.35 -12.90 -30.71
CA TYR A 386 -15.55 -13.72 -30.51
C TYR A 386 -16.87 -12.96 -30.67
N LEU A 387 -16.81 -11.66 -30.97
CA LEU A 387 -17.99 -10.80 -31.15
C LEU A 387 -18.40 -10.62 -32.62
N GLY A 388 -17.59 -11.13 -33.57
CA GLY A 388 -17.79 -11.00 -35.02
C GLY A 388 -18.14 -12.30 -35.76
N SER A 389 -18.91 -13.21 -35.14
CA SER A 389 -19.44 -14.39 -35.83
C SER A 389 -20.95 -14.50 -35.59
N SER A 390 -21.68 -13.60 -36.22
CA SER A 390 -23.13 -13.64 -36.42
C SER A 390 -23.45 -13.27 -37.85
#